data_AF-A0AAI8VIF6-F1
#
_entry.id   AF-A0AAI8VIF6-F1
#
_cell.length_a   1.000
_cell.length_b   1.000
_cell.length_c   1.000
_cell.angle_alpha   90.00
_cell.angle_beta   90.00
_cell.angle_gamma   90.00
#
_symmetry.space_group_name_H-M   'P 1'
#
loop_
_entity.id
_entity.type
_entity.pdbx_description
1 polymer ?
#
loop_
_entity_poly.entity_id
_entity_poly.type
_entity_poly.pdbx_seq_one_letter_code
_entity_poly.pdbx_strand_id
1 'polypeptide(L)'
;MDYSRGGTAAEHHAALREPFGFERQCVVCSLPTDKLQQSDERRGPIERLEEAIGDPLRMMQQPGARLTGCRSLLRLLVEVYTEVGAGLLVARLYNDAFQICAAHGDRARAAVFAERAYKARIMRERERIVPRRRG
;
A
#
# COMPACT_ATOMS: atom_id res chain seq x y z
N MET A 1 -7.88 11.70 0.28
CA MET A 1 -6.42 11.78 0.48
C MET A 1 -6.07 10.93 1.70
N ASP A 2 -5.05 10.10 1.56
CA ASP A 2 -4.51 9.32 2.67
C ASP A 2 -3.34 10.13 3.24
N TYR A 3 -3.55 10.78 4.39
CA TYR A 3 -2.54 11.61 5.04
C TYR A 3 -1.52 10.79 5.82
N SER A 4 -1.64 9.46 5.77
CA SER A 4 -0.65 8.53 6.27
C SER A 4 0.50 8.48 5.25
N ARG A 5 1.40 9.48 5.25
CA ARG A 5 2.76 9.19 4.79
C ARG A 5 3.23 7.99 5.59
N GLY A 6 3.75 6.97 4.91
CA GLY A 6 4.37 5.82 5.56
C GLY A 6 5.51 6.25 6.49
N GLY A 7 6.08 5.29 7.19
CA GLY A 7 7.31 5.47 7.97
C GLY A 7 7.36 4.56 9.17
N THR A 8 8.40 4.75 9.97
CA THR A 8 8.39 4.37 11.38
C THR A 8 7.22 5.02 12.10
N ALA A 9 6.85 4.49 13.26
CA ALA A 9 5.84 5.13 14.10
C ALA A 9 6.22 6.59 14.43
N ALA A 10 7.52 6.89 14.60
CA ALA A 10 8.01 8.24 14.85
C ALA A 10 7.77 9.18 13.67
N GLU A 11 8.11 8.77 12.45
CA GLU A 11 7.90 9.56 11.22
C GLU A 11 6.42 9.81 10.95
N HIS A 12 5.58 8.80 11.18
CA HIS A 12 4.13 8.94 11.10
C HIS A 12 3.58 9.93 12.14
N HIS A 13 4.08 9.92 13.37
CA HIS A 13 3.67 10.86 14.41
C HIS A 13 4.06 12.29 14.05
N ALA A 14 5.29 12.49 13.57
CA ALA A 14 5.75 13.80 13.09
C ALA A 14 4.88 14.32 11.94
N ALA A 15 4.62 13.47 10.94
CA ALA A 15 3.83 13.82 9.75
C ALA A 15 2.36 14.16 10.05
N LEU A 16 1.82 13.75 11.20
CA LEU A 16 0.45 14.08 11.63
C LEU A 16 0.41 15.23 12.64
N ARG A 17 1.44 15.34 13.49
CA ARG A 17 1.53 16.40 14.49
C ARG A 17 1.87 17.75 13.86
N GLU A 18 2.85 17.81 12.95
CA GLU A 18 3.30 19.08 12.38
C GLU A 18 2.24 19.82 11.56
N PRO A 19 1.50 19.18 10.63
CA PRO A 19 0.53 19.88 9.80
C PRO A 19 -0.86 19.94 10.41
N PHE A 20 -1.20 19.04 11.34
CA PHE A 20 -2.57 18.89 11.84
C PHE A 20 -2.72 18.96 13.37
N GLY A 21 -1.64 18.93 14.14
CA GLY A 21 -1.67 19.04 15.59
C GLY A 21 -2.22 17.81 16.32
N PHE A 22 -2.39 16.67 15.64
CA PHE A 22 -2.94 15.44 16.24
C PHE A 22 -1.83 14.43 16.58
N GLU A 23 -1.97 13.77 17.73
CA GLU A 23 -1.20 12.58 18.08
C GLU A 23 -2.03 11.32 17.80
N ARG A 24 -1.43 10.28 17.20
CA ARG A 24 -2.14 9.01 17.01
C ARG A 24 -2.08 8.16 18.27
N GLN A 25 -3.26 7.72 18.69
CA GLN A 25 -3.44 6.61 19.62
C GLN A 25 -4.03 5.44 18.83
N CYS A 26 -3.17 4.67 18.16
CA CYS A 26 -3.60 3.42 17.54
C CYS A 26 -2.91 2.24 18.22
N VAL A 27 -3.54 1.07 18.14
CA VAL A 27 -3.08 -0.15 18.83
C VAL A 27 -1.63 -0.51 18.50
N VAL A 28 -1.16 -0.13 17.31
CA VAL A 28 0.22 -0.34 16.85
C VAL A 28 1.17 0.66 17.51
N CYS A 29 0.83 1.95 17.55
CA CYS A 29 1.63 2.99 18.19
C CYS A 29 1.73 2.81 19.72
N SER A 30 0.81 2.05 20.31
CA SER A 30 0.81 1.70 21.74
C SER A 30 1.55 0.39 22.06
N LEU A 31 2.21 -0.24 21.06
CA LEU A 31 3.01 -1.43 21.30
C LEU A 31 4.27 -1.11 22.13
N PRO A 32 4.79 -2.08 22.89
CA PRO A 32 6.13 -2.00 23.46
C PRO A 32 7.20 -1.73 22.40
N THR A 33 8.27 -1.02 22.77
CA THR A 33 9.30 -0.52 21.85
C THR A 33 9.91 -1.60 20.95
N ASP A 34 10.17 -2.79 21.48
CA ASP A 34 10.69 -3.94 20.73
C ASP A 34 9.71 -4.42 19.64
N LYS A 35 8.41 -4.47 19.97
CA LYS A 35 7.36 -4.88 19.04
C LYS A 35 7.04 -3.80 18.01
N LEU A 36 7.17 -2.53 18.40
CA LEU A 36 7.04 -1.39 17.51
C LEU A 36 8.17 -1.36 16.48
N GLN A 37 9.41 -1.54 16.93
CA GLN A 37 10.60 -1.63 16.07
C GLN A 37 10.45 -2.76 15.04
N GLN A 38 10.05 -3.96 15.48
CA GLN A 38 9.80 -5.08 14.55
C GLN A 38 8.66 -4.80 13.57
N SER A 39 7.65 -4.04 13.98
CA SER A 39 6.57 -3.60 13.08
C SER A 39 7.10 -2.65 12.00
N ASP A 40 7.92 -1.69 12.39
CA ASP A 40 8.50 -0.70 11.50
C ASP A 40 9.49 -1.35 10.51
N GLU A 41 10.31 -2.28 10.97
CA GLU A 41 11.23 -3.05 10.12
C GLU A 41 10.51 -3.85 9.03
N ARG A 42 9.35 -4.43 9.34
CA ARG A 42 8.52 -5.13 8.35
C ARG A 42 7.88 -4.18 7.33
N ARG A 43 7.55 -2.95 7.73
CA ARG A 43 6.83 -1.98 6.89
C ARG A 43 7.74 -1.08 6.06
N GLY A 44 8.96 -0.80 6.52
CA GLY A 44 9.90 0.06 5.80
C GLY A 44 10.17 -0.37 4.35
N PRO A 45 10.38 -1.67 4.04
CA PRO A 45 10.54 -2.12 2.66
C PRO A 45 9.32 -1.88 1.76
N ILE A 46 8.10 -2.01 2.32
CA ILE A 46 6.84 -1.77 1.59
C ILE A 46 6.77 -0.32 1.14
N GLU A 47 7.02 0.60 2.06
CA GLU A 47 6.94 2.03 1.79
C GLU A 47 7.96 2.47 0.74
N ARG A 48 9.22 2.05 0.89
CA ARG A 48 10.27 2.38 -0.10
C ARG A 48 9.89 1.93 -1.50
N LEU A 49 9.23 0.77 -1.62
CA LEU A 49 8.73 0.29 -2.90
C LEU A 49 7.52 1.07 -3.38
N GLU A 50 6.56 1.42 -2.52
CA GLU A 50 5.42 2.26 -2.87
C GLU A 50 5.86 3.63 -3.40
N GLU A 51 6.77 4.31 -2.70
CA GLU A 51 7.32 5.60 -3.16
C GLU A 51 8.11 5.43 -4.46
N ALA A 52 8.96 4.39 -4.53
CA ALA A 52 9.71 4.12 -5.73
C ALA A 52 8.79 3.90 -6.93
N ILE A 53 7.68 3.15 -6.79
CA ILE A 53 6.73 2.83 -7.87
C ILE A 53 5.89 4.06 -8.26
N GLY A 54 5.36 4.78 -7.26
CA GLY A 54 4.40 5.87 -7.44
C GLY A 54 4.96 7.17 -8.01
N ASP A 55 6.29 7.29 -8.17
CA ASP A 55 6.93 8.44 -8.83
C ASP A 55 6.54 8.53 -10.33
N PRO A 56 5.73 9.53 -10.74
CA PRO A 56 5.23 9.65 -12.12
C PRO A 56 6.34 9.92 -13.14
N LEU A 57 7.39 10.66 -12.77
CA LEU A 57 8.49 10.99 -13.67
C LEU A 57 9.32 9.74 -14.00
N ARG A 58 9.48 8.87 -13.01
CA ARG A 58 10.22 7.62 -13.17
C ARG A 58 9.39 6.50 -13.80
N MET A 59 8.06 6.57 -13.72
CA MET A 59 7.14 5.63 -14.38
C MET A 59 7.41 5.52 -15.90
N MET A 60 7.81 6.64 -16.52
CA MET A 60 8.06 6.72 -17.96
C MET A 60 9.41 6.14 -18.40
N GLN A 61 10.39 6.01 -17.50
CA GLN A 61 11.79 5.75 -17.89
C GLN A 61 12.15 4.26 -17.89
N GLN A 62 11.56 3.45 -16.99
CA GLN A 62 12.01 2.06 -16.77
C GLN A 62 10.84 1.10 -16.48
N PRO A 63 9.92 0.86 -17.44
CA PRO A 63 8.70 0.08 -17.22
C PRO A 63 8.97 -1.34 -16.68
N GLY A 64 10.03 -2.01 -17.17
CA GLY A 64 10.38 -3.36 -16.72
C GLY A 64 10.80 -3.41 -15.25
N ALA A 65 11.71 -2.52 -14.84
CA ALA A 65 12.15 -2.44 -13.44
C ALA A 65 10.99 -2.08 -12.50
N ARG A 66 10.06 -1.25 -12.97
CA ARG A 66 8.85 -0.85 -12.24
C ARG A 66 7.91 -2.01 -12.00
N LEU A 67 7.61 -2.80 -13.04
CA LEU A 67 6.79 -3.99 -12.91
C LEU A 67 7.43 -5.05 -11.99
N THR A 68 8.76 -5.17 -12.01
CA THR A 68 9.50 -5.99 -11.04
C THR A 68 9.33 -5.46 -9.61
N GLY A 69 9.39 -4.14 -9.43
CA GLY A 69 9.06 -3.46 -8.18
C GLY A 69 7.65 -3.79 -7.72
N CYS A 70 6.65 -3.67 -8.61
CA CYS A 70 5.26 -4.01 -8.30
C CYS A 70 5.11 -5.47 -7.84
N ARG A 71 5.79 -6.41 -8.52
CA ARG A 71 5.78 -7.82 -8.13
C ARG A 71 6.40 -8.05 -6.74
N SER A 72 7.49 -7.34 -6.45
CA SER A 72 8.18 -7.44 -5.15
C SER A 72 7.32 -6.88 -4.02
N LEU A 73 6.68 -5.73 -4.26
CA LEU A 73 5.74 -5.14 -3.32
C LEU A 73 4.54 -6.06 -3.07
N LEU A 74 3.98 -6.70 -4.10
CA LEU A 74 2.88 -7.65 -3.93
C LEU A 74 3.24 -8.79 -2.97
N ARG A 75 4.46 -9.33 -3.08
CA ARG A 75 4.94 -10.38 -2.18
C ARG A 75 5.04 -9.89 -0.74
N LEU A 76 5.66 -8.74 -0.53
CA LEU A 76 5.78 -8.15 0.81
C LEU A 76 4.42 -7.83 1.43
N LEU A 77 3.45 -7.35 0.63
CA LEU A 77 2.10 -7.10 1.13
C LEU A 77 1.41 -8.38 1.61
N VAL A 78 1.61 -9.50 0.92
CA VAL A 78 1.07 -10.82 1.33
C VAL A 78 1.80 -11.38 2.56
N GLU A 79 3.11 -11.12 2.67
CA GLU A 79 3.91 -11.57 3.81
C GLU A 79 3.64 -10.77 5.10
N VAL A 80 3.44 -9.47 4.98
CA VAL A 80 3.31 -8.55 6.13
C VAL A 80 1.87 -8.38 6.59
N TYR A 81 0.91 -8.43 5.67
CA TYR A 81 -0.50 -8.25 5.97
C TYR A 81 -1.28 -9.54 5.68
N THR A 82 -2.25 -9.85 6.55
CA THR A 82 -3.27 -10.86 6.20
C THR A 82 -4.08 -10.38 4.99
N GLU A 83 -4.72 -11.30 4.27
CA GLU A 83 -5.49 -11.00 3.04
C GLU A 83 -6.49 -9.84 3.24
N VAL A 84 -7.11 -9.76 4.42
CA VAL A 84 -8.09 -8.73 4.81
C VAL A 84 -7.45 -7.35 5.02
N GLY A 85 -6.18 -7.31 5.44
CA GLY A 85 -5.45 -6.06 5.71
C GLY A 85 -4.83 -5.43 4.46
N ALA A 86 -4.51 -6.23 3.45
CA ALA A 86 -3.76 -5.79 2.28
C ALA A 86 -4.63 -5.22 1.14
N GLY A 87 -5.95 -5.48 1.13
CA GLY A 87 -6.81 -5.28 -0.05
C GLY A 87 -6.75 -3.88 -0.69
N LEU A 88 -6.67 -2.81 0.11
CA LEU A 88 -6.53 -1.45 -0.44
C LEU A 88 -5.15 -1.22 -1.08
N LEU A 89 -4.09 -1.69 -0.44
CA LEU A 89 -2.71 -1.54 -0.92
C LEU A 89 -2.50 -2.37 -2.19
N VAL A 90 -3.04 -3.59 -2.22
CA VAL A 90 -3.04 -4.45 -3.41
C VAL A 90 -3.85 -3.82 -4.56
N ALA A 91 -4.99 -3.19 -4.27
CA ALA A 91 -5.77 -2.48 -5.29
C ALA A 91 -4.99 -1.28 -5.87
N ARG A 92 -4.31 -0.48 -5.03
CA ARG A 92 -3.44 0.63 -5.47
C ARG A 92 -2.29 0.11 -6.34
N LEU A 93 -1.61 -0.94 -5.88
CA LEU A 93 -0.51 -1.57 -6.60
C LEU A 93 -0.92 -2.06 -8.00
N TYR A 94 -2.08 -2.70 -8.12
CA TYR A 94 -2.59 -3.10 -9.44
C TYR A 94 -2.96 -1.90 -10.31
N ASN A 95 -3.42 -0.80 -9.71
CA ASN A 95 -3.63 0.44 -10.46
C ASN A 95 -2.31 1.04 -10.96
N ASP A 96 -1.24 1.02 -10.17
CA ASP A 96 0.09 1.49 -10.62
C ASP A 96 0.62 0.63 -11.77
N ALA A 97 0.50 -0.69 -11.67
CA ALA A 97 0.87 -1.61 -12.75
C ALA A 97 0.04 -1.39 -14.02
N PHE A 98 -1.26 -1.08 -13.88
CA PHE A 98 -2.12 -0.67 -14.97
C PHE A 98 -1.60 0.61 -15.64
N GLN A 99 -1.30 1.66 -14.87
CA GLN A 99 -0.82 2.93 -15.40
C GLN A 99 0.51 2.78 -16.14
N ILE A 100 1.44 1.98 -15.61
CA ILE A 100 2.70 1.63 -16.29
C ILE A 100 2.40 0.95 -17.63
N CYS A 101 1.59 -0.11 -17.66
CA CYS A 101 1.29 -0.81 -18.91
C CYS A 101 0.57 0.08 -19.93
N ALA A 102 -0.39 0.89 -19.48
CA ALA A 102 -1.14 1.80 -20.34
C ALA A 102 -0.24 2.87 -20.98
N ALA A 103 0.66 3.47 -20.18
CA ALA A 103 1.59 4.51 -20.66
C ALA A 103 2.58 3.98 -21.71
N HIS A 104 2.90 2.69 -21.68
CA HIS A 104 3.81 2.03 -22.62
C HIS A 104 3.10 1.24 -23.73
N GLY A 105 1.78 1.44 -23.91
CA GLY A 105 1.01 0.84 -25.00
C GLY A 105 0.66 -0.64 -24.84
N ASP A 106 0.96 -1.25 -23.69
CA ASP A 106 0.65 -2.65 -23.40
C ASP A 106 -0.80 -2.80 -22.92
N ARG A 107 -1.72 -2.74 -23.88
CA ARG A 107 -3.17 -2.78 -23.61
C ARG A 107 -3.61 -4.10 -23.00
N ALA A 108 -2.98 -5.21 -23.38
CA ALA A 108 -3.36 -6.54 -22.89
C ALA A 108 -3.09 -6.67 -21.39
N ARG A 109 -1.88 -6.32 -20.93
CA ARG A 109 -1.57 -6.35 -19.49
C ARG A 109 -2.28 -5.24 -18.71
N ALA A 110 -2.46 -4.06 -19.32
CA ALA A 110 -3.21 -2.97 -18.70
C ALA A 110 -4.64 -3.40 -18.33
N ALA A 111 -5.37 -4.06 -19.24
CA ALA A 111 -6.72 -4.53 -18.97
C ALA A 111 -6.78 -5.52 -17.80
N VAL A 112 -5.85 -6.48 -17.75
CA VAL A 112 -5.77 -7.46 -16.65
C VAL A 112 -5.51 -6.78 -15.31
N PHE A 113 -4.60 -5.81 -15.27
CA PHE A 113 -4.29 -5.09 -14.02
C PHE A 113 -5.44 -4.20 -13.56
N ALA A 114 -6.15 -3.54 -14.49
CA ALA A 114 -7.34 -2.75 -14.17
C ALA A 114 -8.44 -3.64 -13.54
N GLU A 115 -8.68 -4.82 -14.11
CA GLU A 115 -9.66 -5.78 -13.57
C GLU A 115 -9.28 -6.25 -12.16
N ARG A 116 -8.00 -6.57 -11.94
CA ARG A 116 -7.50 -6.99 -10.62
C ARG A 116 -7.60 -5.86 -9.58
N ALA A 117 -7.30 -4.63 -9.96
CA ALA A 117 -7.48 -3.46 -9.09
C ALA A 117 -8.94 -3.29 -8.67
N TYR A 118 -9.87 -3.41 -9.63
CA TYR A 118 -11.30 -3.35 -9.37
C TYR A 118 -11.77 -4.47 -8.41
N LYS A 119 -11.39 -5.73 -8.70
CA LYS A 119 -11.75 -6.88 -7.86
C LYS A 119 -11.24 -6.73 -6.43
N ALA A 120 -9.97 -6.34 -6.26
CA ALA A 120 -9.37 -6.12 -4.94
C ALA A 120 -10.10 -5.02 -4.16
N ARG A 121 -10.55 -3.95 -4.84
CA ARG A 121 -11.31 -2.87 -4.23
C ARG A 121 -12.71 -3.30 -3.79
N ILE A 122 -13.45 -4.01 -4.65
CA ILE A 122 -14.80 -4.48 -4.35
C ILE A 122 -14.81 -5.50 -3.21
N MET A 123 -13.84 -6.41 -3.15
CA MET A 123 -13.71 -7.38 -2.05
C MET A 123 -13.64 -6.67 -0.69
N ARG A 124 -12.81 -5.63 -0.57
CA ARG A 124 -12.71 -4.82 0.65
C ARG A 124 -14.00 -4.09 1.00
N GLU A 125 -14.69 -3.53 0.01
CA GLU A 125 -15.95 -2.79 0.23
C GLU A 125 -17.06 -3.73 0.68
N ARG A 126 -17.12 -4.96 0.15
CA ARG A 126 -18.07 -6.00 0.58
C ARG A 126 -17.82 -6.48 2.01
N GLU A 127 -16.57 -6.66 2.41
CA GLU A 127 -16.20 -7.00 3.79
C GLU A 127 -16.56 -5.91 4.82
N ARG A 128 -16.63 -4.63 4.40
CA ARG A 128 -17.11 -3.53 5.26
C ARG A 128 -18.64 -3.51 5.44
N ILE A 129 -19.39 -4.11 4.52
CA ILE A 129 -20.86 -4.06 4.50
C ILE A 129 -21.48 -5.23 5.29
N VAL A 130 -20.78 -6.35 5.44
CA VAL A 130 -21.26 -7.45 6.30
C VAL A 130 -21.15 -7.03 7.76
N PRO A 131 -22.26 -6.94 8.53
CA PRO A 131 -22.19 -6.57 9.92
C PRO A 131 -21.35 -7.62 10.67
N ARG A 132 -20.30 -7.15 11.35
CA ARG A 132 -19.55 -7.97 12.32
C ARG A 132 -20.56 -8.51 13.34
N ARG A 133 -20.96 -9.78 13.19
CA ARG A 133 -21.68 -10.48 14.26
C ARG A 133 -20.74 -10.54 15.45
N ARG A 134 -21.01 -9.70 16.45
CA ARG A 134 -20.42 -9.85 17.79
C ARG A 134 -20.98 -11.15 18.35
N GLY A 135 -20.10 -12.11 18.58
CA GLY A 135 -20.31 -13.17 19.56
C GLY A 135 -20.02 -12.63 20.95
#